data_AF-E2A2P4-F1
#
_entry.id   AF-E2A2P4-F1
#
_cell.length_a   1.000
_cell.length_b   1.000
_cell.length_c   1.000
_cell.angle_alpha   90.00
_cell.angle_beta   90.00
_cell.angle_gamma   90.00
#
_symmetry.space_group_name_H-M   'P 1'
#
loop_
_entity.id
_entity.type
_entity.pdbx_description
1 polymer ?
#
loop_
_entity_poly.entity_id
_entity_poly.type
_entity_poly.pdbx_seq_one_letter_code
_entity_poly.pdbx_strand_id
1 'polypeptide(L)'
;HAKLNYHKDACTSAVNFLSVFDSKILDVCLQINTKAKKKADENRKKLRTIIQTLKFCGRQELALKGHIDSGRLTLEEPTHNDGNFRALLRFRVQSGDEVLKEHLLNSAHNAMYTSPDIQNEFIQLIGAEIISQIVK
;
A
#
# COMPACT_ATOMS: atom_id res chain seq x y z
N HIS A 1 -11.76 -22.87 42.70
CA HIS A 1 -11.88 -23.38 41.33
C HIS A 1 -12.31 -22.29 40.34
N ALA A 2 -13.51 -21.70 40.47
CA ALA A 2 -14.04 -20.70 39.51
C ALA A 2 -13.23 -19.39 39.35
N LYS A 3 -12.43 -19.01 40.35
CA LYS A 3 -11.58 -17.79 40.31
C LYS A 3 -10.19 -18.02 39.72
N LEU A 4 -9.80 -19.27 39.46
CA LEU A 4 -8.47 -19.63 38.93
C LEU A 4 -8.40 -19.29 37.44
N ASN A 5 -7.25 -18.83 36.96
CA ASN A 5 -7.09 -18.35 35.58
C ASN A 5 -7.44 -19.44 34.55
N TYR A 6 -7.02 -20.70 34.75
CA TYR A 6 -7.36 -21.78 33.82
C TYR A 6 -8.87 -21.97 33.65
N HIS A 7 -9.66 -21.76 34.71
CA HIS A 7 -11.12 -21.87 34.63
C HIS A 7 -11.70 -20.72 33.80
N LYS A 8 -11.17 -19.50 33.96
CA LYS A 8 -11.58 -18.34 33.16
C LYS A 8 -11.20 -18.50 31.69
N ASP A 9 -10.00 -19.01 31.42
CA ASP A 9 -9.51 -19.25 30.07
C ASP A 9 -10.31 -20.36 29.37
N ALA A 10 -10.65 -21.43 30.09
CA ALA A 10 -11.52 -22.49 29.60
C ALA A 10 -12.94 -21.97 29.30
N CYS A 11 -13.53 -21.18 30.20
CA CYS A 11 -14.83 -20.54 29.95
C CYS A 11 -14.80 -19.59 28.74
N THR A 12 -13.75 -18.79 28.60
CA THR A 12 -13.57 -17.87 27.46
C THR A 12 -13.42 -18.64 26.15
N SER A 13 -12.67 -19.73 26.16
CA SER A 13 -12.50 -20.62 25.00
C SER A 13 -13.82 -21.28 24.61
N ALA A 14 -14.62 -21.73 25.57
CA ALA A 14 -15.95 -22.30 25.33
C ALA A 14 -16.92 -21.26 24.74
N VAL A 15 -16.91 -20.03 25.25
CA VAL A 15 -17.72 -18.93 24.72
C VAL A 15 -17.30 -18.57 23.29
N ASN A 16 -16.00 -18.50 23.02
CA ASN A 16 -15.48 -18.26 21.66
C ASN A 16 -15.86 -19.39 20.71
N PHE A 17 -15.76 -20.66 21.14
CA PHE A 17 -16.18 -21.81 20.36
C PHE A 17 -17.66 -21.75 19.99
N LEU A 18 -18.55 -21.51 20.98
CA LEU A 18 -19.99 -21.36 20.74
C LEU A 18 -20.30 -20.20 19.80
N SER A 19 -19.56 -19.09 19.91
CA SER A 19 -19.73 -17.93 19.04
C SER A 19 -19.33 -18.20 17.60
N VAL A 20 -18.29 -19.02 17.37
CA VAL A 20 -17.89 -19.47 16.03
C VAL A 20 -18.87 -20.51 15.48
N PHE A 21 -19.29 -21.45 16.32
CA PHE A 21 -20.27 -22.49 15.96
C PHE A 21 -21.62 -21.90 15.54
N ASP A 22 -22.12 -20.92 16.31
CA ASP A 22 -23.35 -20.17 16.01
C ASP A 22 -23.19 -19.19 14.84
N SER A 23 -22.01 -19.15 14.17
CA SER A 23 -21.69 -18.21 13.08
C SER A 23 -21.80 -16.73 13.47
N LYS A 24 -21.78 -16.40 14.77
CA LYS A 24 -21.76 -15.01 15.27
C LYS A 24 -20.38 -14.36 15.06
N ILE A 25 -19.33 -15.18 15.04
CA ILE A 25 -17.94 -14.78 14.80
C ILE A 25 -17.33 -15.74 13.77
N LEU A 26 -16.58 -15.22 12.79
CA LEU A 26 -15.87 -16.05 11.81
C LEU A 26 -14.76 -16.86 12.50
N ASP A 27 -14.48 -18.07 12.00
CA ASP A 27 -13.31 -18.83 12.44
C ASP A 27 -12.01 -18.02 12.30
N VAL A 28 -11.04 -18.24 13.19
CA VAL A 28 -9.80 -17.46 13.26
C VAL A 28 -9.00 -17.55 11.96
N CYS A 29 -8.92 -18.73 11.32
CA CYS A 29 -8.24 -18.87 10.04
C CYS A 29 -8.95 -18.06 8.94
N LEU A 30 -10.28 -18.08 8.91
CA LEU A 30 -11.08 -17.28 7.98
C LEU A 30 -10.95 -15.78 8.26
N GLN A 31 -10.90 -15.35 9.52
CA GLN A 31 -10.66 -13.96 9.90
C GLN A 31 -9.26 -13.49 9.46
N ILE A 32 -8.22 -14.29 9.68
CA ILE A 32 -6.85 -13.98 9.26
C ILE A 32 -6.80 -13.83 7.74
N ASN A 33 -7.37 -14.78 7.00
CA ASN A 33 -7.44 -14.73 5.54
C ASN A 33 -8.19 -13.49 5.05
N THR A 34 -9.32 -13.15 5.67
CA THR A 34 -10.12 -11.97 5.31
C THR A 34 -9.34 -10.68 5.56
N LYS A 35 -8.67 -10.56 6.71
CA LYS A 35 -7.81 -9.42 7.05
C LYS A 35 -6.63 -9.29 6.09
N ALA A 36 -5.97 -10.39 5.75
CA ALA A 36 -4.86 -10.42 4.79
C ALA A 36 -5.31 -9.97 3.40
N LYS A 37 -6.45 -10.48 2.92
CA LYS A 37 -7.06 -10.08 1.64
C LYS A 37 -7.38 -8.58 1.62
N LYS A 38 -8.02 -8.08 2.68
CA LYS A 38 -8.35 -6.65 2.80
C LYS A 38 -7.11 -5.76 2.74
N LYS A 39 -6.05 -6.10 3.47
CA LYS A 39 -4.76 -5.37 3.43
C LYS A 39 -4.14 -5.39 2.03
N ALA A 40 -4.18 -6.54 1.35
CA ALA A 40 -3.66 -6.65 -0.01
C ALA A 40 -4.46 -5.77 -0.99
N ASP A 41 -5.78 -5.71 -0.85
CA ASP A 41 -6.64 -4.84 -1.66
C ASP A 41 -6.35 -3.35 -1.40
N GLU A 42 -6.15 -2.95 -0.15
CA GLU A 42 -5.75 -1.59 0.21
C GLU A 42 -4.38 -1.22 -0.38
N ASN A 43 -3.39 -2.10 -0.25
CA ASN A 43 -2.06 -1.88 -0.84
C ASN A 43 -2.12 -1.80 -2.37
N ARG A 44 -2.95 -2.62 -3.03
CA ARG A 44 -3.17 -2.53 -4.48
C ARG A 44 -3.73 -1.17 -4.91
N LYS A 45 -4.67 -0.60 -4.15
CA LYS A 45 -5.21 0.75 -4.44
C LYS A 45 -4.11 1.80 -4.39
N LYS A 46 -3.24 1.74 -3.37
CA LYS A 46 -2.10 2.65 -3.18
C LYS A 46 -1.07 2.53 -4.32
N LEU A 47 -0.69 1.29 -4.64
CA LEU A 47 0.24 0.99 -5.73
C LEU A 47 -0.29 1.43 -7.09
N ARG A 48 -1.60 1.30 -7.33
CA ARG A 48 -2.22 1.72 -8.60
C ARG A 48 -1.95 3.19 -8.91
N THR A 49 -2.10 4.07 -7.92
CA THR A 49 -1.85 5.51 -8.09
C THR A 49 -0.40 5.81 -8.44
N ILE A 50 0.54 5.13 -7.78
CA ILE A 50 1.98 5.28 -8.00
C ILE A 50 2.36 4.81 -9.41
N ILE A 51 1.93 3.61 -9.79
CA ILE A 51 2.19 3.02 -11.12
C ILE A 51 1.58 3.89 -12.23
N GLN A 52 0.37 4.44 -12.04
CA GLN A 52 -0.24 5.35 -13.00
C GLN A 52 0.60 6.62 -13.21
N THR A 53 1.19 7.14 -12.15
CA THR A 53 2.06 8.32 -12.20
C THR A 53 3.35 8.01 -12.96
N LEU A 54 3.99 6.86 -12.72
CA LEU A 54 5.15 6.39 -13.49
C LEU A 54 4.82 6.23 -14.98
N LYS A 55 3.69 5.59 -15.30
CA LYS A 55 3.23 5.42 -16.68
C LYS A 55 2.96 6.77 -17.36
N PHE A 56 2.43 7.74 -16.63
CA PHE A 56 2.20 9.09 -17.16
C PHE A 56 3.53 9.72 -17.55
N CYS A 57 4.52 9.75 -16.65
CA CYS A 57 5.83 10.29 -16.95
C CYS A 57 6.48 9.60 -18.15
N GLY A 58 6.46 8.26 -18.19
CA GLY A 58 7.04 7.50 -19.31
C GLY A 58 6.36 7.78 -20.64
N ARG A 59 5.03 7.97 -20.67
CA ARG A 59 4.27 8.29 -21.90
C ARG A 59 4.46 9.72 -22.38
N GLN A 60 4.71 10.65 -21.47
CA GLN A 60 4.90 12.07 -21.76
C GLN A 60 6.39 12.44 -21.89
N GLU A 61 7.28 11.44 -21.87
CA GLU A 61 8.74 11.62 -21.94
C GLU A 61 9.28 12.55 -20.83
N LEU A 62 8.62 12.54 -19.67
CA LEU A 62 9.04 13.32 -18.51
C LEU A 62 10.08 12.54 -17.72
N ALA A 63 11.23 13.17 -17.49
CA ALA A 63 12.24 12.63 -16.58
C ALA A 63 11.65 12.41 -15.18
N LEU A 64 11.87 11.23 -14.59
CA LEU A 64 11.30 10.90 -13.28
C LEU A 64 12.01 11.63 -12.13
N LYS A 65 13.34 11.70 -12.22
CA LYS A 65 14.25 12.06 -11.12
C LYS A 65 14.59 13.54 -11.15
N GLY A 66 14.74 14.12 -9.96
CA GLY A 66 15.30 15.45 -9.74
C GLY A 66 16.68 15.36 -9.09
N HIS A 67 17.14 16.47 -8.53
CA HIS A 67 18.44 16.52 -7.85
C HIS A 67 18.41 15.77 -6.50
N ILE A 68 17.27 15.81 -5.81
CA ILE A 68 17.08 15.14 -4.52
C ILE A 68 15.82 14.25 -4.61
N ASP A 69 15.95 13.02 -5.12
CA ASP A 69 14.79 12.14 -5.39
C ASP A 69 14.59 11.02 -4.34
N SER A 70 15.37 11.03 -3.26
CA SER A 70 15.37 10.00 -2.22
C SER A 70 14.79 10.48 -0.89
N GLY A 71 14.55 9.53 0.03
CA GLY A 71 13.99 9.80 1.34
C GLY A 71 12.47 10.04 1.35
N ARG A 72 11.96 10.43 2.52
CA ARG A 72 10.52 10.58 2.76
C ARG A 72 9.92 11.65 1.85
N LEU A 73 8.80 11.33 1.20
CA LEU A 73 7.99 12.30 0.47
C LEU A 73 7.10 13.05 1.46
N THR A 74 7.19 14.37 1.44
CA THR A 74 6.28 15.28 2.14
C THR A 74 5.26 15.85 1.16
N LEU A 75 4.13 16.33 1.70
CA LEU A 75 3.09 16.97 0.89
C LEU A 75 3.40 18.45 0.60
N GLU A 76 4.37 19.02 1.28
CA GLU A 76 4.87 20.38 1.07
C GLU A 76 5.77 20.42 -0.17
N GLU A 77 5.79 21.57 -0.85
CA GLU A 77 6.72 21.77 -1.95
C GLU A 77 8.16 21.83 -1.43
N PRO A 78 9.09 21.09 -2.06
CA PRO A 78 10.47 21.03 -1.62
C PRO A 78 11.21 22.31 -2.00
N THR A 79 12.23 22.65 -1.21
CA THR A 79 13.12 23.79 -1.51
C THR A 79 13.99 23.57 -2.75
N HIS A 80 14.25 22.31 -3.09
CA HIS A 80 15.02 21.88 -4.26
C HIS A 80 14.19 20.93 -5.11
N ASN A 81 14.45 20.89 -6.40
CA ASN A 81 13.75 19.99 -7.31
C ASN A 81 14.01 18.51 -6.95
N ASP A 82 12.95 17.81 -6.50
CA ASP A 82 12.95 16.40 -6.14
C ASP A 82 12.41 15.47 -7.25
N GLY A 83 12.11 16.02 -8.43
CA GLY A 83 11.76 15.29 -9.64
C GLY A 83 10.27 15.28 -9.97
N ASN A 84 9.97 15.11 -11.26
CA ASN A 84 8.60 15.18 -11.76
C ASN A 84 7.70 14.09 -11.17
N PHE A 85 8.25 12.91 -10.87
CA PHE A 85 7.47 11.84 -10.26
C PHE A 85 6.93 12.27 -8.87
N ARG A 86 7.79 12.83 -8.03
CA ARG A 86 7.44 13.27 -6.68
C ARG A 86 6.52 14.50 -6.71
N ALA A 87 6.79 15.45 -7.61
CA ALA A 87 5.92 16.60 -7.85
C ALA A 87 4.52 16.18 -8.31
N LEU A 88 4.39 15.21 -9.22
CA LEU A 88 3.10 14.72 -9.68
C LEU A 88 2.33 13.98 -8.57
N LEU A 89 3.00 13.26 -7.68
CA LEU A 89 2.34 12.66 -6.52
C LEU A 89 1.76 13.74 -5.59
N ARG A 90 2.50 14.84 -5.32
CA ARG A 90 1.97 15.99 -4.58
C ARG A 90 0.77 16.63 -5.30
N PHE A 91 0.90 16.86 -6.60
CA PHE A 91 -0.18 17.42 -7.41
C PHE A 91 -1.47 16.58 -7.37
N ARG A 92 -1.35 15.25 -7.43
CA ARG A 92 -2.51 14.34 -7.31
C ARG A 92 -3.18 14.44 -5.95
N VAL A 93 -2.40 14.53 -4.87
CA VAL A 93 -2.93 14.75 -3.52
C VAL A 93 -3.66 16.09 -3.43
N GLN A 94 -3.06 17.16 -3.94
CA GLN A 94 -3.67 18.50 -3.99
C GLN A 94 -4.96 18.50 -4.84
N SER A 95 -5.05 17.60 -5.83
CA SER A 95 -6.22 17.40 -6.69
C SER A 95 -7.30 16.47 -6.08
N GLY A 96 -7.14 16.02 -4.83
CA GLY A 96 -8.15 15.24 -4.10
C GLY A 96 -7.94 13.72 -4.08
N ASP A 97 -6.75 13.20 -4.40
CA ASP A 97 -6.42 11.78 -4.23
C ASP A 97 -6.21 11.42 -2.75
N GLU A 98 -7.32 11.24 -2.01
CA GLU A 98 -7.30 10.96 -0.57
C GLU A 98 -6.64 9.61 -0.22
N VAL A 99 -6.71 8.61 -1.11
CA VAL A 99 -6.04 7.31 -0.91
C VAL A 99 -4.52 7.48 -0.93
N LEU A 100 -4.02 8.27 -1.89
CA LEU A 100 -2.60 8.58 -1.96
C LEU A 100 -2.17 9.45 -0.78
N LYS A 101 -2.97 10.43 -0.40
CA LYS A 101 -2.69 11.31 0.74
C LYS A 101 -2.55 10.50 2.04
N GLU A 102 -3.52 9.64 2.33
CA GLU A 102 -3.47 8.75 3.50
C GLU A 102 -2.21 7.86 3.46
N HIS A 103 -1.88 7.32 2.30
CA HIS A 103 -0.69 6.50 2.13
C HIS A 103 0.60 7.27 2.41
N LEU A 104 0.78 8.45 1.82
CA LEU A 104 2.00 9.24 1.99
C LEU A 104 2.20 9.74 3.43
N LEU A 105 1.10 10.03 4.14
CA LEU A 105 1.14 10.45 5.54
C LEU A 105 1.41 9.29 6.49
N ASN A 106 0.77 8.13 6.28
CA ASN A 106 0.75 7.04 7.25
C ASN A 106 1.69 5.87 6.92
N SER A 107 2.27 5.82 5.71
CA SER A 107 3.19 4.73 5.35
C SER A 107 4.49 4.79 6.15
N ALA A 108 4.99 3.60 6.50
CA ALA A 108 6.35 3.44 6.97
C ALA A 108 7.34 3.82 5.84
N HIS A 109 8.54 4.25 6.22
CA HIS A 109 9.55 4.71 5.25
C HIS A 109 9.84 3.69 4.14
N ASN A 110 9.89 2.40 4.49
CA ASN A 110 10.12 1.29 3.57
C ASN A 110 8.87 0.90 2.74
N ALA A 111 7.70 1.45 3.05
CA ALA A 111 6.43 1.12 2.40
C ALA A 111 5.84 2.30 1.61
N MET A 112 6.60 3.37 1.41
CA MET A 112 6.12 4.54 0.67
C MET A 112 6.06 4.28 -0.84
N TYR A 113 6.88 3.34 -1.34
CA TYR A 113 7.00 2.94 -2.75
C TYR A 113 7.42 4.09 -3.69
N THR A 114 8.16 5.06 -3.17
CA THR A 114 8.63 6.24 -3.92
C THR A 114 10.14 6.29 -4.07
N SER A 115 10.89 5.35 -3.50
CA SER A 115 12.36 5.34 -3.61
C SER A 115 12.82 5.06 -5.05
N PRO A 116 14.01 5.53 -5.45
CA PRO A 116 14.55 5.28 -6.78
C PRO A 116 14.62 3.79 -7.15
N ASP A 117 14.95 2.91 -6.19
CA ASP A 117 15.03 1.47 -6.41
C ASP A 117 13.66 0.86 -6.73
N ILE A 118 12.64 1.22 -5.96
CA ILE A 118 11.27 0.74 -6.19
C ILE A 118 10.72 1.30 -7.51
N GLN A 119 11.05 2.54 -7.86
CA GLN A 119 10.69 3.10 -9.17
C GLN A 119 11.32 2.29 -10.31
N ASN A 120 12.61 1.95 -10.21
CA ASN A 120 13.30 1.14 -11.21
C ASN A 120 12.66 -0.26 -11.35
N GLU A 121 12.30 -0.89 -10.23
CA GLU A 121 11.59 -2.18 -10.23
C GLU A 121 10.25 -2.08 -10.96
N PHE A 122 9.44 -1.04 -10.66
CA PHE A 122 8.19 -0.82 -11.38
C PHE A 122 8.40 -0.58 -12.87
N ILE A 123 9.43 0.16 -13.26
CA ILE A 123 9.74 0.40 -14.68
C ILE A 123 10.06 -0.92 -15.39
N GLN A 124 10.86 -1.79 -14.77
CA GLN A 124 11.16 -3.11 -15.31
C GLN A 124 9.90 -3.96 -15.48
N LEU A 125 9.04 -4.01 -14.45
CA LEU A 125 7.77 -4.75 -14.49
C LEU A 125 6.81 -4.21 -15.56
N ILE A 126 6.67 -2.89 -15.67
CA ILE A 126 5.87 -2.24 -16.71
C ILE A 126 6.42 -2.58 -18.10
N GLY A 127 7.74 -2.53 -18.27
CA GLY A 127 8.40 -2.88 -19.53
C GLY A 127 8.17 -4.33 -19.92
N ALA A 128 8.33 -5.27 -18.98
CA ALA A 128 8.09 -6.69 -19.20
C ALA A 128 6.63 -6.97 -19.62
N GLU A 129 5.67 -6.33 -18.96
CA GLU A 129 4.25 -6.45 -19.31
C GLU A 129 3.97 -5.92 -20.73
N ILE A 130 4.54 -4.77 -21.11
CA ILE A 130 4.38 -4.22 -22.47
C ILE A 130 4.96 -5.19 -23.50
N ILE A 131 6.16 -5.72 -23.28
CA ILE A 131 6.80 -6.68 -24.19
C ILE A 131 5.94 -7.93 -24.34
N SER A 132 5.41 -8.48 -23.23
CA SER A 132 4.53 -9.66 -23.27
C SER A 132 3.26 -9.45 -24.10
N GLN A 133 2.76 -8.21 -24.21
CA GLN A 133 1.59 -7.90 -25.02
C GLN A 133 1.92 -7.77 -26.52
N ILE A 134 3.18 -7.48 -26.85
CA ILE A 134 3.68 -7.33 -28.22
C ILE A 134 4.09 -8.68 -28.80
N VAL A 135 4.81 -9.51 -28.02
CA VAL A 135 5.36 -10.82 -28.44
C VAL A 135 4.28 -11.91 -28.41
N LYS A 136 3.11 -11.62 -28.99
CA LYS A 136 2.07 -12.63 -29.21
C LYS A 136 2.49 -13.70 -30.20
#